data_AF-A0A849QC18-F1
#
_entry.id   AF-A0A849QC18-F1
#
_cell.length_a   1.000
_cell.length_b   1.000
_cell.length_c   1.000
_cell.angle_alpha   90.00
_cell.angle_beta   90.00
_cell.angle_gamma   90.00
#
_symmetry.space_group_name_H-M   'P 1'
#
loop_
_entity.id
_entity.type
_entity.pdbx_description
1 polymer ?
#
loop_
_entity_poly.entity_id
_entity_poly.type
_entity_poly.pdbx_seq_one_letter_code
_entity_poly.pdbx_strand_id
1 'polypeptide(L)' 'MNDWELIMTMIGEKATTDITISKDSKGLKECKDSANEGGMIAQHTRKELEAKTGKSLMSDENYLHLRGKKKKSIIEHKK' A
#
# COMPACT_ATOMS: atom_id res chain seq x y z
N MET A 1 3.95 11.92 -3.88
CA MET A 1 4.10 11.10 -2.65
C MET A 1 4.57 11.99 -1.52
N ASN A 2 3.81 12.08 -0.43
CA ASN A 2 4.05 12.98 0.71
C ASN A 2 4.49 12.23 1.99
N ASP A 3 4.86 12.98 3.03
CA ASP A 3 5.36 12.41 4.30
C ASP A 3 4.35 11.50 4.99
N TRP A 4 3.06 11.86 4.97
CA TRP A 4 2.00 11.05 5.58
C TRP A 4 1.82 9.72 4.84
N GLU A 5 1.86 9.72 3.51
CA GLU A 5 1.79 8.50 2.70
C GLU A 5 2.96 7.55 3.00
N LEU A 6 4.16 8.09 3.22
CA LEU A 6 5.33 7.30 3.63
C LEU A 6 5.15 6.73 5.05
N ILE A 7 4.67 7.52 6.01
CA ILE A 7 4.40 7.05 7.37
C ILE A 7 3.32 5.96 7.38
N MET A 8 2.22 6.15 6.66
CA MET A 8 1.16 5.13 6.56
C MET A 8 1.68 3.82 5.94
N THR A 9 2.59 3.91 4.96
CA THR A 9 3.27 2.74 4.39
C THR A 9 4.06 1.99 5.46
N MET A 10 4.87 2.70 6.25
CA MET A 10 5.65 2.09 7.34
C MET A 10 4.76 1.47 8.42
N ILE A 11 3.63 2.10 8.75
CA ILE A 11 2.66 1.55 9.71
C ILE A 11 2.10 0.22 9.18
N GLY A 12 1.68 0.17 7.92
CA GLY A 12 1.14 -1.06 7.32
C GLY A 12 2.18 -2.19 7.27
N GLU A 13 3.42 -1.87 6.92
CA GLU A 13 4.53 -2.84 6.88
C GLU A 13 4.86 -3.38 8.27
N LYS A 14 5.03 -2.49 9.25
CA LYS A 14 5.37 -2.88 10.62
C LYS A 14 4.24 -3.67 11.27
N ALA A 15 2.99 -3.22 11.10
CA ALA A 15 1.82 -3.93 11.61
C ALA A 15 1.68 -5.32 10.97
N THR A 16 1.80 -5.42 9.64
CA THR A 16 1.76 -6.72 8.94
C THR A 16 2.84 -7.66 9.48
N THR A 17 4.07 -7.15 9.66
CA THR A 17 5.20 -7.93 10.19
C THR A 17 4.93 -8.43 11.60
N ASP A 18 4.50 -7.56 12.50
CA ASP A 18 4.25 -7.91 13.89
C ASP A 18 3.09 -8.89 14.03
N ILE A 19 2.03 -8.75 13.23
CA ILE A 19 0.90 -9.69 13.18
C ILE A 19 1.35 -11.05 12.64
N THR A 20 2.12 -11.06 11.55
CA THR A 20 2.66 -12.28 10.95
C THR A 20 3.49 -13.06 11.97
N ILE A 21 4.38 -12.38 12.69
CA ILE A 21 5.20 -12.99 13.77
C ILE A 21 4.31 -13.47 14.92
N SER A 22 3.39 -12.63 15.40
CA SER A 22 2.54 -12.97 16.55
C SER A 22 1.62 -14.15 16.28
N LYS A 23 1.17 -14.34 15.04
CA LYS A 23 0.29 -15.46 14.65
C LYS A 23 1.05 -16.67 14.12
N ASP A 24 2.38 -16.58 14.03
CA ASP A 24 3.22 -17.58 13.34
C ASP A 24 2.66 -17.94 11.95
N SER A 25 2.23 -16.92 11.21
CA SER A 25 1.55 -17.12 9.92
C SER A 25 2.47 -17.78 8.90
N LYS A 26 2.02 -18.89 8.32
CA LYS A 26 2.79 -19.70 7.37
C LYS A 26 2.10 -19.83 6.02
N GLY A 27 2.91 -19.77 4.98
CA GLY A 27 2.44 -19.90 3.61
C GLY A 27 1.58 -18.72 3.14
N LEU A 28 1.11 -18.80 1.90
CA LEU A 28 0.49 -17.65 1.23
C LEU A 28 -0.84 -17.21 1.86
N LYS A 29 -1.67 -18.16 2.29
CA LYS A 29 -3.02 -17.86 2.80
C LYS A 29 -2.96 -17.07 4.10
N GLU A 30 -2.20 -17.56 5.07
CA GLU A 30 -2.10 -16.93 6.39
C GLU A 30 -1.34 -15.60 6.31
N CYS A 31 -0.27 -15.52 5.51
CA CYS A 31 0.42 -14.24 5.27
C CYS A 31 -0.49 -13.20 4.59
N LYS A 32 -1.40 -13.64 3.70
CA LYS A 32 -2.40 -12.74 3.10
C LYS A 32 -3.36 -12.18 4.15
N ASP A 33 -3.81 -13.02 5.08
CA ASP A 33 -4.71 -12.60 6.15
C ASP A 33 -4.01 -11.60 7.09
N SER A 34 -2.76 -11.89 7.50
CA SER A 34 -1.94 -10.96 8.29
C SER A 34 -1.64 -9.64 7.58
N ALA A 35 -1.42 -9.66 6.27
CA ALA A 35 -1.25 -8.45 5.46
C ALA A 35 -2.53 -7.62 5.36
N ASN A 36 -3.70 -8.25 5.24
CA ASN A 36 -4.97 -7.54 5.28
C ASN A 36 -5.17 -6.86 6.64
N GLU A 37 -4.84 -7.53 7.73
CA GLU A 37 -4.94 -6.96 9.08
C GLU A 37 -3.98 -5.79 9.29
N GLY A 38 -2.73 -5.90 8.86
CA GLY A 38 -1.77 -4.79 8.92
C GLY A 38 -2.23 -3.59 8.08
N GLY A 39 -2.78 -3.85 6.89
CA GLY A 39 -3.40 -2.83 6.04
C GLY A 39 -4.63 -2.16 6.68
N MET A 40 -5.48 -2.93 7.38
CA MET A 40 -6.63 -2.37 8.12
C MET A 40 -6.19 -1.43 9.24
N ILE A 41 -5.11 -1.76 9.95
CA ILE A 41 -4.55 -0.86 10.99
C ILE A 41 -4.12 0.47 10.37
N ALA A 42 -3.34 0.45 9.28
CA ALA A 42 -2.96 1.68 8.58
C ALA A 42 -4.17 2.47 8.08
N GLN A 43 -5.20 1.77 7.57
CA GLN A 43 -6.44 2.40 7.12
C GLN A 43 -7.19 3.09 8.27
N HIS A 44 -7.29 2.44 9.43
CA HIS A 44 -7.94 3.01 10.62
C HIS A 44 -7.19 4.24 11.12
N THR A 45 -5.86 4.15 11.24
CA THR A 45 -5.01 5.29 11.63
C THR A 45 -5.21 6.49 10.71
N ARG A 46 -5.20 6.27 9.38
CA ARG A 46 -5.47 7.32 8.39
C ARG A 46 -6.84 7.95 8.63
N LYS A 47 -7.90 7.14 8.72
CA LYS A 47 -9.28 7.63 8.90
C LYS A 47 -9.43 8.44 10.19
N GLU A 48 -8.83 7.98 11.29
CA GLU A 48 -8.91 8.68 12.57
C GLU A 48 -8.19 10.05 12.52
N LEU A 49 -7.01 10.09 11.90
CA LEU A 49 -6.26 11.34 11.73
C LEU A 49 -7.00 12.33 10.80
N GLU A 50 -7.51 11.86 9.66
CA GLU A 50 -8.29 12.71 8.74
C GLU A 50 -9.55 13.26 9.43
N ALA A 51 -10.24 12.44 10.23
CA ALA A 51 -11.41 12.88 10.99
C ALA A 51 -11.08 13.95 12.03
N LYS A 52 -9.92 13.86 12.70
CA LYS A 52 -9.50 14.84 13.72
C LYS A 52 -8.91 16.12 13.10
N THR A 53 -8.24 16.01 11.96
CA THR A 53 -7.55 17.14 11.32
C THR A 53 -8.41 17.87 10.29
N GLY A 54 -9.45 17.21 9.77
CA GLY A 54 -10.32 17.73 8.71
C GLY A 54 -9.64 17.85 7.34
N LYS A 55 -8.45 17.24 7.16
CA LYS A 55 -7.66 17.30 5.92
C LYS A 55 -7.32 15.89 5.44
N SER A 56 -7.32 15.70 4.12
CA SER A 56 -6.81 14.46 3.51
C SER A 56 -5.32 14.31 3.80
N LEU A 57 -4.89 13.10 4.16
CA LEU A 57 -3.47 12.76 4.28
C LEU A 57 -2.87 12.32 2.93
N MET A 58 -3.73 11.91 1.98
CA MET A 58 -3.33 11.46 0.66
C MET A 58 -3.23 12.64 -0.30
N SER A 59 -2.23 12.59 -1.17
CA SER A 59 -2.09 13.48 -2.31
C SER A 59 -2.95 12.99 -3.48
N ASP A 60 -3.44 13.92 -4.31
CA ASP A 60 -4.14 13.59 -5.56
C ASP A 60 -3.17 13.22 -6.71
N GLU A 61 -1.87 13.14 -6.41
CA GLU A 61 -0.82 12.87 -7.38
C GLU A 61 -0.80 11.39 -7.79
N ASN A 62 -0.86 11.12 -9.10
CA ASN A 62 -0.73 9.75 -9.61
C ASN A 62 0.50 9.64 -10.53
N TYR A 63 1.45 8.80 -10.12
CA TYR A 63 2.71 8.56 -10.83
C TYR A 63 2.51 7.97 -12.25
N LEU A 64 1.41 7.26 -12.52
CA LEU A 64 1.15 6.67 -13.84
C LEU A 64 0.96 7.72 -14.94
N HIS A 65 0.50 8.92 -14.60
CA HIS A 65 0.36 10.02 -15.56
C HIS A 65 1.69 10.71 -15.88
N LEU A 66 2.70 10.55 -15.02
CA LEU A 66 4.04 11.13 -15.19
C LEU A 66 4.95 10.25 -16.09
N ARG A 67 4.67 8.95 -16.18
CA ARG A 67 5.31 8.04 -17.14
C ARG A 67 4.59 8.15 -18.49
N GLY A 68 5.03 9.06 -19.35
CA GLY A 68 4.54 9.18 -20.72
C GLY A 68 4.34 7.80 -21.37
N LYS A 69 3.20 7.60 -22.05
CA LYS A 69 2.75 6.32 -22.64
C LYS A 69 3.93 5.54 -23.23
N LYS A 70 4.31 4.40 -22.62
CA LYS A 70 5.24 3.46 -23.26
C LYS A 70 4.65 3.07 -24.61
N LYS A 71 5.27 3.52 -25.71
CA LYS A 71 4.95 3.06 -27.07
C LYS A 71 5.19 1.54 -27.06
N LYS A 72 4.13 0.73 -27.15
CA LYS A 72 4.24 -0.71 -27.34
C LYS A 72 4.85 -0.94 -28.73
N SER A 73 6.16 -1.18 -28.81
CA SER A 73 6.73 -1.83 -30.00
C SER A 73 6.44 -3.33 -29.86
N ILE A 74 5.37 -3.78 -30.52
CA ILE A 74 5.13 -5.21 -30.73
C ILE A 74 6.18 -5.65 -31.73
N ILE A 75 7.14 -6.48 -31.30
CA ILE A 75 8.03 -7.19 -32.21
C ILE A 75 7.25 -8.44 -32.65
N GLU A 76 6.61 -8.36 -33.81
CA GLU A 76 6.03 -9.53 -34.48
C GLU A 76 7.13 -10.54 -34.75
N HIS A 77 7.07 -11.69 -34.08
CA HIS A 77 7.86 -12.86 -34.47
C HIS A 77 7.19 -13.46 -35.71
N LYS A 78 7.73 -13.15 -36.90
CA LYS A 78 7.40 -13.89 -38.12
C LYS A 78 7.92 -15.33 -37.99
N LYS A 79 6.99 -16.28 -38.16
CA LYS A 79 7.28 -17.70 -38.43
C LYS A 79 7.93 -17.87 -39.79
#